data_AF-A0A7R9Y8U4-F1
#
_entry.id   AF-A0A7R9Y8U4-F1
#
_cell.length_a   1.000
_cell.length_b   1.000
_cell.length_c   1.000
_cell.angle_alpha   90.00
_cell.angle_beta   90.00
_cell.angle_gamma   90.00
#
_symmetry.space_group_name_H-M   'P 1'
#
loop_
_entity.id
_entity.type
_entity.pdbx_description
1 polymer ?
#
loop_
_entity_poly.entity_id
_entity_poly.type
_entity_poly.pdbx_seq_one_letter_code
_entity_poly.pdbx_strand_id
1 'polypeptide(L)'
;ACRGSVRELVNFVKKRDKRMAVVAAAAAKREAEREAARAAHRAAQDAQRRARVEAARAAEAAAAAAARAARGGSESDSGDAEPSDYDYIEEEVYECVVCDKIFKSSKQLRNHERSRKHREAMDALRREMLAEEEEEMLAEMAEHEAAEATVIPDTGDGGTALDGATETGNARTESSEAAEEEE
;
A
#
# COMPACT_ATOMS: atom_id res chain seq x y z
N ALA A 1 -18.29 -52.11 -17.17
CA ALA A 1 -17.63 -50.92 -16.57
C ALA A 1 -17.15 -51.29 -15.18
N CYS A 2 -15.91 -51.79 -15.07
CA CYS A 2 -15.43 -52.42 -13.84
C CYS A 2 -14.48 -51.50 -13.08
N ARG A 3 -14.92 -51.13 -11.87
CA ARG A 3 -14.15 -50.75 -10.68
C ARG A 3 -13.44 -49.40 -10.74
N GLY A 4 -14.19 -48.36 -10.33
CA GLY A 4 -13.63 -47.08 -9.91
C GLY A 4 -12.57 -47.25 -8.82
N SER A 5 -11.65 -46.30 -8.73
CA SER A 5 -10.48 -46.38 -7.87
C SER A 5 -10.87 -46.57 -6.40
N VAL A 6 -10.01 -47.23 -5.60
CA VAL A 6 -10.25 -47.42 -4.15
C VAL A 6 -10.56 -46.09 -3.44
N ARG A 7 -9.99 -44.98 -3.91
CA ARG A 7 -10.25 -43.63 -3.40
C ARG A 7 -11.70 -43.17 -3.63
N GLU A 8 -12.27 -43.46 -4.80
CA GLU A 8 -13.67 -43.16 -5.11
C GLU A 8 -14.64 -43.95 -4.22
N LEU A 9 -14.36 -45.24 -3.98
CA LEU A 9 -15.17 -46.06 -3.09
C LEU A 9 -15.13 -45.54 -1.65
N VAL A 10 -13.94 -45.18 -1.16
CA VAL A 10 -13.79 -44.60 0.20
C VAL A 10 -14.55 -43.28 0.31
N ASN A 11 -14.47 -42.40 -0.70
CA ASN A 11 -15.22 -41.15 -0.72
C ASN A 11 -16.75 -41.40 -0.76
N PHE A 12 -17.20 -42.38 -1.54
CA PHE A 12 -18.60 -42.79 -1.59
C PHE A 12 -19.12 -43.28 -0.24
N VAL A 13 -18.34 -44.11 0.47
CA VAL A 13 -18.68 -44.59 1.82
C VAL A 13 -18.69 -43.43 2.82
N LYS A 14 -17.68 -42.56 2.80
CA LYS A 14 -17.62 -41.36 3.67
C LYS A 14 -18.81 -40.43 3.45
N LYS A 15 -19.31 -40.32 2.22
CA LYS A 15 -20.44 -39.45 1.87
C LYS A 15 -21.79 -40.05 2.26
N ARG A 16 -21.91 -41.38 2.41
CA ARG A 16 -23.13 -42.06 2.87
C ARG A 16 -23.16 -42.36 4.37
N ASP A 17 -22.01 -42.46 5.05
CA ASP A 17 -21.97 -42.71 6.49
C ASP A 17 -22.38 -41.45 7.28
N LYS A 18 -23.51 -41.54 7.98
CA LYS A 18 -24.06 -40.45 8.82
C LYS A 18 -23.08 -39.99 9.89
N ARG A 19 -22.21 -40.86 10.41
CA ARG A 19 -21.20 -40.50 11.42
C ARG A 19 -20.14 -39.57 10.82
N MET A 20 -19.75 -39.81 9.58
CA MET A 20 -18.83 -38.91 8.87
C MET A 20 -19.47 -37.55 8.60
N ALA A 21 -20.78 -37.52 8.33
CA ALA A 21 -21.51 -36.24 8.22
C ALA A 21 -21.50 -35.45 9.54
N VAL A 22 -21.67 -36.10 10.68
CA VAL A 22 -21.59 -35.44 12.01
C VAL A 22 -20.18 -34.89 12.27
N VAL A 23 -19.14 -35.67 11.98
CA VAL A 23 -17.75 -35.23 12.15
C VAL A 23 -17.42 -34.06 11.22
N ALA A 24 -17.86 -34.12 9.95
CA ALA A 24 -17.66 -33.03 8.99
C ALA A 24 -18.39 -31.75 9.42
N ALA A 25 -19.64 -31.87 9.91
CA ALA A 25 -20.39 -30.73 10.42
C ALA A 25 -19.73 -30.11 11.68
N ALA A 26 -19.20 -30.95 12.59
CA ALA A 26 -18.47 -30.47 13.75
C ALA A 26 -17.14 -29.79 13.38
N ALA A 27 -16.43 -30.31 12.38
CA ALA A 27 -15.21 -29.71 11.84
C ALA A 27 -15.51 -28.35 11.17
N ALA A 28 -16.53 -28.28 10.32
CA ALA A 28 -16.97 -27.05 9.68
C ALA A 28 -17.41 -25.99 10.71
N LYS A 29 -18.12 -26.39 11.76
CA LYS A 29 -18.48 -25.49 12.87
C LYS A 29 -17.25 -24.93 13.59
N ARG A 30 -16.27 -25.79 13.91
CA ARG A 30 -15.01 -25.35 14.55
C ARG A 30 -14.19 -24.43 13.66
N GLU A 31 -14.18 -24.66 12.35
CA GLU A 31 -13.51 -23.79 11.39
C GLU A 31 -14.20 -22.42 11.32
N ALA A 32 -15.54 -22.40 11.22
CA ALA A 32 -16.33 -21.17 11.24
C ALA A 32 -16.13 -20.39 12.55
N GLU A 33 -16.07 -21.05 13.70
CA GLU A 33 -15.77 -20.42 15.00
C GLU A 33 -14.35 -19.83 15.02
N ARG A 34 -13.35 -20.52 14.48
CA ARG A 34 -11.97 -20.02 14.36
C ARG A 34 -11.87 -18.84 13.42
N GLU A 35 -12.58 -18.86 12.30
CA GLU A 35 -12.64 -17.75 11.36
C GLU A 35 -13.34 -16.54 11.99
N ALA A 36 -14.47 -16.75 12.66
CA ALA A 36 -15.18 -15.71 13.40
C ALA A 36 -14.31 -15.09 14.50
N ALA A 37 -13.55 -15.91 15.24
CA ALA A 37 -12.60 -15.42 16.24
C ALA A 37 -11.47 -14.59 15.61
N ARG A 38 -10.91 -15.03 14.47
CA ARG A 38 -9.89 -14.26 13.72
C ARG A 38 -10.46 -12.96 13.16
N ALA A 39 -11.71 -12.96 12.71
CA ALA A 39 -12.40 -11.76 12.22
C ALA A 39 -12.67 -10.79 13.37
N ALA A 40 -13.15 -11.27 14.52
CA ALA A 40 -13.38 -10.46 15.71
C ALA A 40 -12.08 -9.83 16.24
N HIS A 41 -10.97 -10.58 16.26
CA HIS A 41 -9.67 -10.05 16.65
C HIS A 41 -9.18 -8.96 15.69
N ARG A 42 -9.29 -9.19 14.37
CA ARG A 42 -8.96 -8.17 13.35
C ARG A 42 -9.82 -6.91 13.52
N ALA A 43 -11.13 -7.07 13.71
CA ALA A 43 -12.04 -5.94 13.96
C ALA A 43 -11.69 -5.18 15.24
N ALA A 44 -11.30 -5.88 16.32
CA ALA A 44 -10.86 -5.25 17.56
C ALA A 44 -9.56 -4.46 17.38
N GLN A 45 -8.58 -5.03 16.67
CA GLN A 45 -7.33 -4.31 16.35
C GLN A 45 -7.57 -3.10 15.44
N ASP A 46 -8.46 -3.21 14.46
CA ASP A 46 -8.85 -2.10 13.60
C ASP A 46 -9.57 -1.00 14.39
N ALA A 47 -10.47 -1.36 15.30
CA ALA A 47 -11.12 -0.41 16.21
C ALA A 47 -10.11 0.29 17.13
N GLN A 48 -9.16 -0.45 17.71
CA GLN A 48 -8.09 0.13 18.52
C GLN A 48 -7.18 1.06 17.70
N ARG A 49 -6.81 0.68 16.47
CA ARG A 49 -6.02 1.53 15.58
C ARG A 49 -6.76 2.82 15.25
N ARG A 50 -8.05 2.74 14.91
CA ARG A 50 -8.89 3.91 14.64
C ARG A 50 -9.00 4.82 15.85
N ALA A 51 -9.28 4.26 17.04
CA ALA A 51 -9.33 5.02 18.29
C ALA A 51 -8.00 5.71 18.61
N ARG A 52 -6.86 5.03 18.39
CA ARG A 52 -5.52 5.63 18.59
C ARG A 52 -5.26 6.79 17.63
N VAL A 53 -5.63 6.64 16.36
CA VAL A 53 -5.49 7.71 15.34
C VAL A 53 -6.39 8.89 15.66
N GLU A 54 -7.64 8.64 16.06
CA GLU A 54 -8.58 9.69 16.47
C GLU A 54 -8.09 10.42 17.72
N ALA A 55 -7.62 9.70 18.75
CA ALA A 55 -7.04 10.29 19.94
C ALA A 55 -5.79 11.13 19.64
N ALA A 56 -4.92 10.67 18.72
CA ALA A 56 -3.76 11.45 18.29
C ALA A 56 -4.16 12.73 17.54
N ARG A 57 -5.16 12.65 16.64
CA ARG A 57 -5.71 13.83 15.95
C ARG A 57 -6.36 14.81 16.93
N ALA A 58 -7.10 14.32 17.91
CA ALA A 58 -7.70 15.15 18.95
C ALA A 58 -6.63 15.83 19.81
N ALA A 59 -5.55 15.13 20.17
CA ALA A 59 -4.43 15.69 20.90
C ALA A 59 -3.69 16.77 20.07
N GLU A 60 -3.46 16.53 18.78
CA GLU A 60 -2.88 17.53 17.87
C GLU A 60 -3.78 18.77 17.75
N ALA A 61 -5.09 18.58 17.57
CA ALA A 61 -6.05 19.66 17.50
C ALA A 61 -6.11 20.46 18.81
N ALA A 62 -6.06 19.78 19.97
CA ALA A 62 -6.00 20.41 21.28
C ALA A 62 -4.70 21.21 21.46
N ALA A 63 -3.56 20.67 21.05
CA ALA A 63 -2.28 21.38 21.08
C ALA A 63 -2.29 22.61 20.16
N ALA A 64 -2.86 22.51 18.96
CA ALA A 64 -3.02 23.62 18.03
C ALA A 64 -3.97 24.70 18.60
N ALA A 65 -5.07 24.30 19.24
CA ALA A 65 -5.99 25.21 19.91
C ALA A 65 -5.32 25.92 21.09
N ALA A 66 -4.57 25.19 21.92
CA ALA A 66 -3.79 25.76 23.02
C ALA A 66 -2.73 26.75 22.50
N ALA A 67 -2.03 26.42 21.41
CA ALA A 67 -1.07 27.31 20.78
C ALA A 67 -1.73 28.58 20.20
N ARG A 68 -2.95 28.49 19.65
CA ARG A 68 -3.74 29.65 19.21
C ARG A 68 -4.18 30.51 20.39
N ALA A 69 -4.67 29.90 21.46
CA ALA A 69 -5.07 30.61 22.67
C ALA A 69 -3.88 31.32 23.33
N ALA A 70 -2.71 30.67 23.40
CA ALA A 70 -1.48 31.24 23.93
C ALA A 70 -0.95 32.43 23.10
N ARG A 71 -1.25 32.48 21.80
CA ARG A 71 -0.92 33.63 20.94
C ARG A 71 -1.80 34.87 21.20
N GLY A 72 -2.82 34.76 22.06
CA GLY A 72 -3.80 35.81 22.34
C GLY A 72 -4.72 36.01 21.14
N GLY A 73 -6.03 36.04 21.37
CA GLY A 73 -6.99 36.41 20.34
C GLY A 73 -6.77 37.86 19.91
N SER A 74 -5.87 38.08 18.95
CA SER A 74 -5.77 39.34 18.22
C SER A 74 -6.62 39.17 16.96
N GLU A 75 -7.89 39.55 17.11
CA GLU A 75 -8.59 40.27 16.06
C GLU A 75 -7.75 41.50 15.68
N SER A 76 -6.86 41.31 14.72
CA SER A 76 -6.32 42.39 13.91
C SER A 76 -6.76 42.09 12.49
N ASP A 77 -8.05 42.34 12.27
CA ASP A 77 -8.51 42.96 11.05
C ASP A 77 -7.73 44.29 10.94
N SER A 78 -6.62 44.25 10.21
CA SER A 78 -5.83 45.44 9.91
C SER A 78 -5.31 45.30 8.49
N GLY A 79 -6.00 46.02 7.61
CA GLY A 79 -5.52 46.36 6.28
C GLY A 79 -6.24 45.67 5.14
N ASP A 80 -7.56 45.85 5.03
CA ASP A 80 -8.11 46.24 3.73
C ASP A 80 -7.38 47.52 3.30
N ALA A 81 -6.31 47.34 2.56
CA ALA A 81 -5.63 48.44 1.88
C ALA A 81 -6.11 48.40 0.43
N GLU A 82 -7.02 49.31 0.12
CA GLU A 82 -7.33 49.75 -1.24
C GLU A 82 -6.06 49.72 -2.11
N PRO A 83 -6.09 49.11 -3.29
CA PRO A 83 -4.99 49.25 -4.23
C PRO A 83 -5.04 50.67 -4.79
N SER A 84 -4.39 51.61 -4.10
CA SER A 84 -4.11 52.93 -4.67
C SER A 84 -3.17 52.71 -5.85
N ASP A 85 -3.75 52.82 -7.03
CA ASP A 85 -3.11 53.16 -8.28
C ASP A 85 -2.13 54.33 -8.04
N TYR A 86 -1.01 54.33 -8.76
CA TYR A 86 0.10 55.31 -8.69
C TYR A 86 1.08 55.18 -7.52
N ASP A 87 2.00 54.21 -7.60
CA ASP A 87 3.40 54.57 -7.38
C ASP A 87 4.32 53.70 -8.25
N TYR A 88 5.06 54.35 -9.14
CA TYR A 88 6.09 53.76 -9.99
C TYR A 88 7.34 53.48 -9.15
N ILE A 89 7.18 52.66 -8.11
CA ILE A 89 8.30 52.15 -7.32
C ILE A 89 8.60 50.78 -7.89
N GLU A 90 9.85 50.58 -8.27
CA GLU A 90 10.44 49.33 -8.69
C GLU A 90 10.43 48.35 -7.49
N GLU A 91 9.22 47.94 -7.06
CA GLU A 91 9.02 46.96 -6.02
C GLU A 91 9.33 45.60 -6.65
N GLU A 92 10.42 44.98 -6.22
CA GLU A 92 10.70 43.59 -6.56
C GLU A 92 9.52 42.72 -6.08
N VAL A 93 8.67 42.36 -7.03
CA VAL A 93 7.54 41.47 -6.81
C VAL A 93 8.07 40.03 -6.78
N TYR A 94 7.80 39.31 -5.70
CA TYR A 94 8.28 37.94 -5.49
C TYR A 94 7.15 36.95 -5.67
N GLU A 95 7.26 36.05 -6.64
CA GLU A 95 6.20 35.06 -6.96
C GLU A 95 6.62 33.63 -6.62
N CYS A 96 5.68 32.82 -6.14
CA CYS A 96 5.84 31.38 -6.01
C CYS A 96 5.09 30.65 -7.13
N VAL A 97 5.83 30.07 -8.07
CA VAL A 97 5.32 29.33 -9.24
C VAL A 97 4.52 28.08 -8.87
N VAL A 98 4.78 27.48 -7.71
CA VAL A 98 4.06 26.27 -7.27
C VAL A 98 2.66 26.60 -6.77
N CYS A 99 2.47 27.82 -6.26
CA CYS A 99 1.26 28.20 -5.56
C CYS A 99 0.53 29.39 -6.21
N ASP A 100 1.05 29.90 -7.33
CA ASP A 100 0.61 31.11 -8.05
C ASP A 100 0.32 32.27 -7.10
N LYS A 101 1.26 32.51 -6.17
CA LYS A 101 1.12 33.53 -5.13
C LYS A 101 2.19 34.58 -5.24
N ILE A 102 1.72 35.83 -5.23
CA ILE A 102 2.54 37.02 -5.32
C ILE A 102 2.77 37.61 -3.93
N PHE A 103 4.01 37.94 -3.62
CA PHE A 103 4.47 38.49 -2.35
C PHE A 103 5.23 39.80 -2.58
N LYS A 104 5.08 40.72 -1.64
CA LYS A 104 5.70 42.05 -1.67
C LYS A 104 7.12 42.07 -1.08
N SER A 105 7.61 40.93 -0.59
CA SER A 105 8.91 40.85 0.10
C SER A 105 9.53 39.44 0.02
N SER A 106 10.84 39.38 -0.20
CA SER A 106 11.64 38.16 -0.15
C SER A 106 11.45 37.37 1.15
N LYS A 107 11.28 38.05 2.30
CA LYS A 107 11.10 37.38 3.60
C LYS A 107 9.76 36.64 3.68
N GLN A 108 8.72 37.16 3.03
CA GLN A 108 7.40 36.52 2.98
C GLN A 108 7.42 35.29 2.07
N LEU A 109 8.09 35.39 0.91
CA LEU A 109 8.30 34.25 0.01
C LEU A 109 9.06 33.12 0.72
N ARG A 110 10.18 33.42 1.39
CA ARG A 110 10.96 32.41 2.15
C ARG A 110 10.17 31.73 3.26
N ASN A 111 9.24 32.45 3.89
CA ASN A 111 8.37 31.85 4.90
C ASN A 111 7.28 30.99 4.24
N HIS A 112 6.76 31.42 3.10
CA HIS A 112 5.82 30.63 2.29
C HIS A 112 6.45 29.30 1.83
N GLU A 113 7.68 29.33 1.33
CA GLU A 113 8.45 28.13 0.91
C GLU A 113 8.64 27.12 2.05
N ARG A 114 8.80 27.60 3.29
CA ARG A 114 8.96 26.74 4.48
C ARG A 114 7.63 26.25 5.05
N SER A 115 6.51 26.79 4.58
CA SER A 115 5.19 26.43 5.08
C SER A 115 4.82 25.00 4.69
N ARG A 116 4.03 24.34 5.55
CA ARG A 116 3.52 23.00 5.28
C ARG A 116 2.73 22.94 3.97
N LYS A 117 1.93 23.98 3.67
CA LYS A 117 1.12 24.07 2.46
C LYS A 117 1.96 24.09 1.18
N HIS A 118 3.07 24.84 1.17
CA HIS A 118 3.97 24.88 0.01
C HIS A 118 4.66 23.52 -0.19
N ARG A 119 5.14 22.89 0.89
CA ARG A 119 5.76 21.56 0.81
C ARG A 119 4.77 20.50 0.33
N GLU A 120 3.54 20.52 0.84
CA GLU A 120 2.47 19.62 0.37
C GLU A 120 2.13 19.84 -1.10
N ALA A 121 2.09 21.10 -1.56
CA ALA A 121 1.89 21.41 -2.98
C ALA A 121 3.07 20.94 -3.85
N MET A 122 4.31 21.11 -3.40
CA MET A 122 5.50 20.59 -4.10
C MET A 122 5.50 19.06 -4.18
N ASP A 123 5.13 18.38 -3.10
CA ASP A 123 5.11 16.92 -3.06
C ASP A 123 3.97 16.36 -3.91
N ALA A 124 2.81 17.04 -3.96
CA ALA A 124 1.72 16.70 -4.87
C ALA A 124 2.16 16.82 -6.34
N LEU A 125 2.76 17.95 -6.72
CA LEU A 125 3.25 18.16 -8.08
C LEU A 125 4.31 17.13 -8.50
N ARG A 126 5.27 16.81 -7.61
CA ARG A 126 6.26 15.75 -7.87
C ARG A 126 5.61 14.38 -8.07
N ARG A 127 4.56 14.09 -7.32
CA ARG A 127 3.85 12.81 -7.42
C ARG A 127 3.09 12.71 -8.73
N GLU A 128 2.48 13.79 -9.20
CA GLU A 128 1.82 13.84 -10.49
C GLU A 128 2.82 13.63 -11.63
N MET A 129 3.95 14.35 -11.64
CA MET A 129 5.01 14.16 -12.64
C MET A 129 5.54 12.71 -12.68
N LEU A 130 5.82 12.11 -11.53
CA LEU A 130 6.30 10.72 -11.48
C LEU A 130 5.24 9.70 -11.93
N ALA A 131 3.96 9.99 -11.69
CA ALA A 131 2.88 9.10 -12.13
C ALA A 131 2.69 9.16 -13.64
N GLU A 132 2.78 10.35 -14.24
CA GLU A 132 2.78 10.52 -15.70
C GLU A 132 3.99 9.83 -16.34
N GLU A 133 5.20 10.01 -15.79
CA GLU A 133 6.41 9.31 -16.25
C GLU A 133 6.27 7.78 -16.14
N GLU A 134 5.72 7.26 -15.04
CA GLU A 134 5.48 5.81 -14.88
C GLU A 134 4.46 5.29 -15.89
N GLU A 135 3.39 6.05 -16.15
CA GLU A 135 2.39 5.70 -17.16
C GLU A 135 2.96 5.70 -18.58
N GLU A 136 3.77 6.71 -18.93
CA GLU A 136 4.48 6.78 -20.22
C GLU A 136 5.45 5.60 -20.38
N MET A 137 6.24 5.29 -19.36
CA MET A 137 7.17 4.14 -19.37
C MET A 137 6.44 2.81 -19.54
N LEU A 138 5.30 2.63 -18.86
CA LEU A 138 4.46 1.43 -19.00
C LEU A 138 3.85 1.33 -20.41
N ALA A 139 3.46 2.46 -21.01
CA ALA A 139 2.96 2.51 -22.38
C ALA A 139 4.06 2.14 -23.39
N GLU A 140 5.26 2.71 -23.26
CA GLU A 140 6.41 2.37 -24.13
C GLU A 140 6.81 0.88 -24.02
N MET A 141 6.82 0.32 -22.80
CA MET A 141 7.09 -1.10 -22.59
C MET A 141 6.05 -2.00 -23.26
N ALA A 142 4.77 -1.63 -23.18
CA ALA A 142 3.69 -2.38 -23.84
C ALA A 142 3.79 -2.32 -25.38
N GLU A 143 4.23 -1.20 -25.95
CA GLU A 143 4.48 -1.08 -27.38
C GLU A 143 5.69 -1.90 -27.84
N HIS A 144 6.75 -1.96 -27.05
CA HIS A 144 7.92 -2.79 -27.34
C HIS A 144 7.62 -4.30 -27.20
N GLU A 145 6.82 -4.71 -26.22
CA GLU A 145 6.33 -6.11 -26.11
C GLU A 145 5.45 -6.51 -27.31
N ALA A 146 4.64 -5.58 -27.83
CA ALA A 146 3.85 -5.81 -29.05
C ALA A 146 4.73 -5.95 -30.31
N ALA A 147 5.86 -5.23 -30.37
CA ALA A 147 6.83 -5.35 -31.45
C ALA A 147 7.65 -6.65 -31.36
N GLU A 148 8.06 -7.09 -30.16
CA GLU A 148 8.79 -8.35 -29.95
C GLU A 148 7.94 -9.58 -30.32
N ALA A 149 6.62 -9.52 -30.10
CA ALA A 149 5.68 -10.57 -30.51
C ALA A 149 5.55 -10.76 -32.05
N THR A 150 6.11 -9.86 -32.87
CA THR A 150 6.14 -9.99 -34.34
C THR A 150 7.42 -10.57 -34.89
N VAL A 151 8.46 -10.77 -34.06
CA VAL A 151 9.68 -11.46 -34.48
C VAL A 151 9.45 -12.96 -34.39
N ILE A 152 8.98 -13.55 -35.49
CA ILE A 152 8.85 -15.00 -35.66
C ILE A 152 10.27 -15.59 -35.53
N PRO A 153 10.58 -16.40 -34.50
CA PRO A 153 11.81 -17.18 -34.54
C PRO A 153 11.65 -18.22 -35.67
N ASP A 154 12.48 -18.10 -36.70
CA ASP A 154 12.65 -19.08 -37.77
C ASP A 154 12.95 -20.44 -37.11
N THR A 155 11.93 -21.30 -37.09
CA THR A 155 12.02 -22.66 -36.55
C THR A 155 12.63 -23.56 -37.62
N GLY A 156 13.96 -23.66 -37.57
CA GLY A 156 14.72 -24.71 -38.24
C GLY A 156 14.50 -26.07 -37.54
N ASP A 157 13.68 -26.90 -38.20
CA ASP A 157 13.41 -28.32 -37.95
C ASP A 157 14.68 -29.18 -37.76
N GLY A 158 14.65 -30.11 -36.77
CA GLY A 158 15.80 -31.00 -36.52
C GLY A 158 15.66 -32.03 -35.37
N GLY A 159 14.68 -32.94 -35.46
CA GLY A 159 14.76 -34.37 -35.10
C GLY A 159 15.39 -34.88 -33.78
N THR A 160 14.53 -35.42 -32.91
CA THR A 160 14.61 -36.71 -32.16
C THR A 160 15.94 -37.18 -31.51
N ALA A 161 15.91 -37.47 -30.20
CA ALA A 161 16.23 -38.81 -29.66
C ALA A 161 15.97 -38.89 -28.15
N LEU A 162 15.33 -40.00 -27.77
CA LEU A 162 15.14 -40.51 -26.42
C LEU A 162 16.48 -41.09 -25.92
N ASP A 163 16.77 -41.00 -24.63
CA ASP A 163 17.28 -42.13 -23.85
C ASP A 163 17.30 -41.81 -22.35
N GLY A 164 16.81 -42.76 -21.56
CA GLY A 164 16.73 -42.66 -20.10
C GLY A 164 18.00 -43.17 -19.41
N ALA A 165 18.16 -42.81 -18.13
CA ALA A 165 18.86 -43.61 -17.14
C ALA A 165 18.50 -43.16 -15.72
N THR A 166 18.08 -44.15 -14.94
CA THR A 166 17.98 -44.21 -13.49
C THR A 166 19.32 -43.92 -12.80
N GLU A 167 19.33 -43.30 -11.61
CA GLU A 167 19.81 -43.93 -10.36
C GLU A 167 19.88 -42.95 -9.17
N THR A 168 19.53 -43.50 -8.00
CA THR A 168 20.02 -43.25 -6.62
C THR A 168 20.24 -41.80 -6.16
N GLY A 169 19.55 -41.30 -5.14
CA GLY A 169 19.53 -41.83 -3.79
C GLY A 169 20.56 -41.10 -2.93
N ASN A 170 20.14 -40.06 -2.19
CA ASN A 170 20.86 -39.69 -0.97
C ASN A 170 19.93 -39.02 0.05
N ALA A 171 19.64 -39.77 1.11
CA ALA A 171 19.14 -39.23 2.36
C ALA A 171 20.34 -38.88 3.24
N ARG A 172 20.41 -37.66 3.74
CA ARG A 172 21.15 -37.38 4.97
C ARG A 172 20.43 -36.33 5.80
N THR A 173 19.81 -36.86 6.84
CA THR A 173 19.38 -36.18 8.06
C THR A 173 20.60 -35.96 8.96
N GLU A 174 20.77 -34.76 9.48
CA GLU A 174 21.42 -34.46 10.77
C GLU A 174 20.49 -33.42 11.43
N SER A 175 19.67 -33.75 12.45
CA SER A 175 20.03 -33.89 13.88
C SER A 175 20.87 -32.70 14.34
N SER A 176 20.42 -31.77 15.18
CA SER A 176 19.87 -31.85 16.55
C SER A 176 20.85 -31.12 17.48
N GLU A 177 20.40 -30.12 18.23
CA GLU A 177 20.92 -29.68 19.55
C GLU A 177 20.01 -28.53 20.02
N ALA A 178 19.10 -28.76 20.98
CA ALA A 178 19.26 -28.73 22.45
C ALA A 178 19.31 -27.27 22.98
N ALA A 179 18.26 -26.78 23.68
CA ALA A 179 18.04 -26.89 25.14
C ALA A 179 19.07 -26.04 25.91
N GLU A 180 18.68 -24.90 26.50
CA GLU A 180 18.24 -24.70 27.91
C GLU A 180 19.30 -23.88 28.68
N GLU A 181 18.85 -23.14 29.71
CA GLU A 181 19.60 -22.36 30.73
C GLU A 181 20.29 -21.04 30.28
N GLU A 182 20.38 -19.95 31.06
CA GLU A 182 19.84 -19.44 32.33
C GLU A 182 20.30 -17.95 32.37
N GLU A 183 19.44 -17.03 32.81
CA GLU A 183 19.66 -15.95 33.81
C GLU A 183 18.46 -14.98 33.82
#